data_AF-L8LVG2-F1
#
_entry.id   AF-L8LVG2-F1
#
_cell.length_a   1.000
_cell.length_b   1.000
_cell.length_c   1.000
_cell.angle_alpha   90.00
_cell.angle_beta   90.00
_cell.angle_gamma   90.00
#
_symmetry.space_group_name_H-M   'P 1'
#
loop_
_entity.id
_entity.type
_entity.pdbx_description
1 polymer ?
#
loop_
_entity_poly.entity_id
_entity_poly.type
_entity_poly.pdbx_seq_one_letter_code
_entity_poly.pdbx_strand_id
1 'polypeptide(L)'
;MDIQVKNIDHLGIVAGIVDQIGIVEEIDRHIKKHPQQIISTGQVLKAMILNGLGFVSAPLYLFKEFFVGKATEHLLGEGILPEHLNDDRIGRALDSLWDYGLTPMFTNIAMLAQRQVKIGVESLHLDSSSFSVEGKYERENSESIEGVRITYGYSKDHRPDLKQFMMDVICTGDGDIPLFLRIADGNEADKAVFARLMREFREEWDLDSIYVADSALYSANNLQKMGQLRWITLVPASIKAVKILVESLGEETFEASEVSGYRIASCCSDYGGVHQRWLVIESESRRARQLEQLDKRIQKKLILAQGKLNRLMKQDFACAMDAEIAAQKLSQEWKYHCLESLEIETNLHYSQAGRPSKKPAT
;
A
#
# COMPACT_ATOMS: atom_id res chain seq x y z
N MET A 1 18.86 29.52 47.78
CA MET A 1 18.78 28.43 46.81
C MET A 1 17.35 28.38 46.36
N ASP A 2 17.06 28.91 45.17
CA ASP A 2 15.74 28.75 44.56
C ASP A 2 15.64 27.32 44.04
N ILE A 3 14.65 26.57 44.55
CA ILE A 3 14.35 25.23 44.05
C ILE A 3 13.60 25.40 42.74
N GLN A 4 14.23 25.03 41.62
CA GLN A 4 13.58 25.02 40.32
C GLN A 4 12.99 23.63 40.05
N VAL A 5 11.67 23.55 39.89
CA VAL A 5 10.95 22.32 39.52
C VAL A 5 10.70 22.35 38.02
N LYS A 6 11.14 21.31 37.29
CA LYS A 6 10.93 21.16 35.84
C LYS A 6 10.34 19.78 35.55
N ASN A 7 9.49 19.68 34.52
CA ASN A 7 8.92 18.41 34.10
C ASN A 7 9.80 17.72 33.06
N ILE A 8 9.96 16.40 33.19
CA ILE A 8 10.67 15.55 32.21
C ILE A 8 9.72 14.59 31.48
N ASP A 9 8.65 14.15 32.15
CA ASP A 9 7.60 13.26 31.64
C ASP A 9 8.16 12.04 30.86
N HIS A 10 7.43 11.59 29.84
CA HIS A 10 7.85 10.51 28.93
C HIS A 10 9.02 10.92 28.02
N LEU A 11 9.34 12.22 27.95
CA LEU A 11 10.35 12.77 27.04
C LEU A 11 11.76 12.31 27.43
N GLY A 12 12.00 12.05 28.73
CA GLY A 12 13.27 11.49 29.18
C GLY A 12 13.56 10.10 28.61
N ILE A 13 12.52 9.27 28.43
CA ILE A 13 12.67 7.93 27.82
C ILE A 13 13.03 8.07 26.34
N VAL A 14 12.30 8.91 25.61
CA VAL A 14 12.56 9.16 24.19
C VAL A 14 13.95 9.75 23.99
N ALA A 15 14.31 10.77 24.77
CA ALA A 15 15.63 11.39 24.71
C ALA A 15 16.75 10.37 24.97
N GLY A 16 16.56 9.49 25.97
CA GLY A 16 17.50 8.41 26.26
C GLY A 16 17.66 7.42 25.11
N ILE A 17 16.60 7.07 24.38
CA ILE A 17 16.67 6.21 23.19
C ILE A 17 17.42 6.92 22.05
N VAL A 18 17.15 8.20 21.83
CA VAL A 18 17.86 9.02 20.83
C VAL A 18 19.36 9.06 21.13
N ASP A 19 19.72 9.24 22.40
CA ASP A 19 21.11 9.29 22.86
C ASP A 19 21.79 7.92 22.80
N GLN A 20 21.07 6.85 23.14
CA GLN A 20 21.56 5.48 23.03
C GLN A 20 21.91 5.17 21.57
N ILE A 21 21.00 5.44 20.64
CA ILE A 21 21.21 5.27 19.20
C ILE A 21 22.36 6.15 18.69
N GLY A 22 22.59 7.32 19.29
CA GLY A 22 23.59 8.28 18.84
C GLY A 22 23.14 9.09 17.63
N ILE A 23 21.84 9.41 17.56
CA ILE A 23 21.23 10.11 16.41
C ILE A 23 21.84 11.51 16.25
N VAL A 24 22.05 12.23 17.35
CA VAL A 24 22.59 13.59 17.33
C VAL A 24 24.00 13.59 16.75
N GLU A 25 24.83 12.67 17.23
CA GLU A 25 26.22 12.50 16.81
C GLU A 25 26.32 12.07 15.34
N GLU A 26 25.43 11.19 14.88
CA GLU A 26 25.39 10.77 13.49
C GLU A 26 25.05 11.95 12.57
N ILE A 27 24.03 12.74 12.92
CA ILE A 27 23.65 13.92 12.13
C ILE A 27 24.77 14.95 12.11
N ASP A 28 25.36 15.27 13.27
CA ASP A 28 26.41 16.29 13.37
C ASP A 28 27.76 15.81 12.78
N ARG A 29 27.91 14.50 12.54
CA ARG A 29 29.03 13.97 11.75
C ARG A 29 28.95 14.46 10.30
N HIS A 30 27.75 14.44 9.72
CA HIS A 30 27.49 14.80 8.32
C HIS A 30 27.18 16.29 8.13
N ILE A 31 26.47 16.91 9.07
CA ILE A 31 26.06 18.31 9.04
C ILE A 31 26.79 19.06 10.15
N LYS A 32 27.92 19.68 9.82
CA LYS A 32 28.74 20.38 10.81
C LYS A 32 28.03 21.61 11.35
N LYS A 33 28.00 21.73 12.69
CA LYS A 33 27.53 22.92 13.39
C LYS A 33 28.39 24.12 13.02
N HIS A 34 27.75 25.20 12.57
CA HIS A 34 28.43 26.46 12.31
C HIS A 34 28.85 27.14 13.63
N PRO A 35 30.02 27.81 13.73
CA PRO A 35 30.50 28.40 14.99
C PRO A 35 29.56 29.40 15.65
N GLN A 36 28.72 30.09 14.86
CA GLN A 36 27.73 31.05 15.37
C GLN A 36 26.41 30.40 15.81
N GLN A 37 26.22 29.11 15.56
CA GLN A 37 25.01 28.39 16.00
C GLN A 37 25.17 28.01 17.47
N ILE A 38 24.14 28.26 18.27
CA ILE A 38 24.11 27.84 19.68
C ILE A 38 23.83 26.34 19.78
N ILE A 39 22.93 25.83 18.95
CA ILE A 39 22.54 24.41 18.90
C ILE A 39 22.78 23.80 17.52
N SER A 40 23.21 22.53 17.50
CA SER A 40 23.51 21.79 16.27
C SER A 40 22.24 21.35 15.53
N THR A 41 22.40 20.79 14.33
CA THR A 41 21.26 20.24 13.57
C THR A 41 20.76 18.96 14.20
N GLY A 42 21.64 18.10 14.71
CA GLY A 42 21.24 16.90 15.46
C GLY A 42 20.41 17.24 16.71
N GLN A 43 20.81 18.26 17.47
CA GLN A 43 20.07 18.72 18.65
C GLN A 43 18.68 19.27 18.29
N VAL A 44 18.57 20.01 17.18
CA VAL A 44 17.27 20.47 16.67
C VAL A 44 16.40 19.28 16.28
N LEU A 45 16.92 18.27 15.58
CA LEU A 45 16.13 17.10 15.21
C LEU A 45 15.68 16.31 16.45
N LYS A 46 16.55 16.14 17.46
CA LYS A 46 16.16 15.55 18.75
C LYS A 46 14.98 16.31 19.36
N ALA A 47 15.03 17.65 19.36
CA ALA A 47 13.92 18.46 19.84
C ALA A 47 12.64 18.24 19.03
N MET A 48 12.74 18.10 17.69
CA MET A 48 11.58 17.83 16.82
C MET A 48 10.97 16.45 17.08
N ILE A 49 11.78 15.42 17.34
CA ILE A 49 11.31 14.08 17.73
C ILE A 49 10.54 14.15 19.05
N LEU A 50 11.11 14.83 20.06
CA LEU A 50 10.44 15.01 21.37
C LEU A 50 9.12 15.78 21.24
N ASN A 51 9.09 16.82 20.41
CA ASN A 51 7.88 17.61 20.16
C ASN A 51 6.82 16.81 19.39
N GLY A 52 7.22 16.06 18.36
CA GLY A 52 6.32 15.25 17.53
C GLY A 52 5.60 14.15 18.30
N LEU A 53 6.25 13.56 19.30
CA LEU A 53 5.63 12.58 20.21
C LEU A 53 4.78 13.23 21.31
N GLY A 54 4.87 14.55 21.48
CA GLY A 54 4.10 15.34 22.43
C GLY A 54 2.73 15.82 21.92
N PHE A 55 2.30 15.39 20.72
CA PHE A 55 0.98 15.68 20.14
C PHE A 55 0.62 17.17 20.00
N VAL A 56 1.55 18.04 19.54
CA VAL A 56 1.22 19.45 19.28
C VAL A 56 1.35 19.78 17.79
N SER A 57 0.20 20.00 17.15
CA SER A 57 0.13 20.69 15.86
C SER A 57 0.21 22.20 16.11
N ALA A 58 1.42 22.76 16.08
CA ALA A 58 1.63 24.20 16.22
C ALA A 58 2.49 24.76 15.07
N PRO A 59 2.28 26.01 14.66
CA PRO A 59 3.19 26.72 13.77
C PRO A 59 4.62 26.74 14.31
N LEU A 60 5.62 26.77 13.41
CA LEU A 60 7.05 26.74 13.77
C LEU A 60 7.46 27.83 14.77
N TYR A 61 6.88 29.03 14.70
CA TYR A 61 7.20 30.12 15.63
C TYR A 61 6.78 29.86 17.09
N LEU A 62 5.90 28.88 17.33
CA LEU A 62 5.50 28.44 18.68
C LEU A 62 6.30 27.23 19.18
N PHE A 63 7.26 26.71 18.40
CA PHE A 63 7.95 25.48 18.73
C PHE A 63 8.66 25.53 20.09
N LYS A 64 9.31 26.65 20.42
CA LYS A 64 9.97 26.85 21.72
C LYS A 64 9.01 26.72 22.91
N GLU A 65 7.72 27.04 22.73
CA GLU A 65 6.75 27.01 23.84
C GLU A 65 6.45 25.59 24.30
N PHE A 66 6.68 24.59 23.44
CA PHE A 66 6.67 23.21 23.89
C PHE A 66 7.72 22.95 24.98
N PHE A 67 8.89 23.60 24.94
CA PHE A 67 9.97 23.37 25.88
C PHE A 67 9.90 24.25 27.13
N VAL A 68 8.99 25.22 27.19
CA VAL A 68 8.77 26.03 28.39
C VAL A 68 8.23 25.16 29.53
N GLY A 69 8.87 25.25 30.71
CA GLY A 69 8.54 24.43 31.89
C GLY A 69 9.08 23.00 31.85
N LYS A 70 9.71 22.58 30.74
CA LYS A 70 10.37 21.28 30.63
C LYS A 70 11.84 21.36 31.03
N ALA A 71 12.41 20.21 31.36
CA ALA A 71 13.82 20.05 31.67
C ALA A 71 14.71 20.10 30.40
N THR A 72 14.66 21.19 29.63
CA THR A 72 15.28 21.32 28.29
C THR A 72 16.76 20.95 28.26
N GLU A 73 17.54 21.42 29.24
CA GLU A 73 18.98 21.10 29.30
C GLU A 73 19.23 19.61 29.53
N HIS A 74 18.40 18.95 30.34
CA HIS A 74 18.49 17.50 30.55
C HIS A 74 18.06 16.71 29.31
N LEU A 75 17.13 17.26 28.51
CA LEU A 75 16.62 16.60 27.31
C LEU A 75 17.53 16.80 26.10
N LEU A 76 18.17 17.95 25.95
CA LEU A 76 18.86 18.34 24.70
C LEU A 76 20.37 18.58 24.87
N GLY A 77 20.84 18.85 26.09
CA GLY A 77 22.23 19.17 26.40
C GLY A 77 22.38 20.43 27.26
N GLU A 78 23.50 20.51 27.97
CA GLU A 78 23.84 21.61 28.88
C GLU A 78 23.81 22.97 28.17
N GLY A 79 23.23 23.99 28.82
CA GLY A 79 23.15 25.35 28.29
C GLY A 79 22.12 25.55 27.18
N ILE A 80 21.33 24.53 26.82
CA ILE A 80 20.27 24.66 25.82
C ILE A 80 18.98 25.13 26.46
N LEU A 81 18.54 26.31 26.03
CA LEU A 81 17.33 26.96 26.50
C LEU A 81 16.23 26.91 25.42
N PRO A 82 14.94 26.93 25.80
CA PRO A 82 13.83 26.94 24.84
C PRO A 82 13.96 28.01 23.73
N GLU A 83 14.44 29.21 24.07
CA GLU A 83 14.64 30.33 23.13
C GLU A 83 15.64 30.06 22.01
N HIS A 84 16.53 29.07 22.17
CA HIS A 84 17.44 28.64 21.11
C HIS A 84 16.72 27.85 20.00
N LEU A 85 15.50 27.35 20.27
CA LEU A 85 14.63 26.61 19.35
C LEU A 85 13.62 27.53 18.66
N ASN A 86 14.10 28.65 18.11
CA ASN A 86 13.29 29.56 17.29
C ASN A 86 13.08 29.01 15.87
N ASP A 87 12.09 29.59 15.19
CA ASP A 87 11.69 29.26 13.83
C ASP A 87 12.84 29.38 12.81
N ASP A 88 13.65 30.44 12.90
CA ASP A 88 14.84 30.61 12.04
C ASP A 88 15.81 29.43 12.17
N ARG A 89 16.09 29.00 13.41
CA ARG A 89 17.01 27.88 13.64
C ARG A 89 16.42 26.57 13.15
N ILE A 90 15.13 26.33 13.36
CA ILE A 90 14.44 25.11 12.91
C ILE A 90 14.40 25.07 11.38
N GLY A 91 14.03 26.19 10.73
CA GLY A 91 14.01 26.30 9.27
C GLY A 91 15.37 25.97 8.66
N ARG A 92 16.45 26.61 9.16
CA ARG A 92 17.82 26.30 8.68
C ARG A 92 18.25 24.85 8.93
N ALA A 93 17.74 24.20 9.97
CA ALA A 93 18.02 22.79 10.22
C ALA A 93 17.33 21.89 9.18
N LEU A 94 16.08 22.20 8.83
CA LEU A 94 15.35 21.53 7.76
C LEU A 94 16.04 21.73 6.40
N ASP A 95 16.50 22.95 6.10
CA ASP A 95 17.26 23.23 4.87
C ASP A 95 18.56 22.40 4.84
N SER A 96 19.31 22.35 5.95
CA SER A 96 20.55 21.57 6.02
C SER A 96 20.32 20.07 5.83
N LEU A 97 19.20 19.54 6.33
CA LEU A 97 18.80 18.14 6.16
C LEU A 97 18.38 17.86 4.72
N TRP A 98 17.67 18.79 4.10
CA TRP A 98 17.30 18.72 2.68
C TRP A 98 18.55 18.72 1.78
N ASP A 99 19.47 19.66 2.00
CA ASP A 99 20.70 19.80 1.22
C ASP A 99 21.60 18.57 1.32
N TYR A 100 21.63 17.90 2.47
CA TYR A 100 22.34 16.63 2.63
C TYR A 100 21.63 15.46 1.94
N GLY A 101 20.29 15.44 1.99
CA GLY A 101 19.44 14.37 1.48
C GLY A 101 18.80 13.55 2.60
N LEU A 102 17.47 13.51 2.62
CA LEU A 102 16.71 12.84 3.68
C LEU A 102 16.85 11.31 3.65
N THR A 103 16.81 10.69 2.47
CA THR A 103 16.96 9.23 2.31
C THR A 103 18.29 8.70 2.85
N PRO A 104 19.47 9.21 2.44
CA PRO A 104 20.73 8.73 3.00
C PRO A 104 20.86 9.04 4.50
N MET A 105 20.38 10.20 4.97
CA MET A 105 20.42 10.53 6.40
C MET A 105 19.60 9.54 7.23
N PHE A 106 18.36 9.28 6.83
CA PHE A 106 17.48 8.32 7.50
C PHE A 106 18.11 6.93 7.51
N THR A 107 18.61 6.48 6.36
CA THR A 107 19.20 5.14 6.21
C THR A 107 20.44 4.97 7.10
N ASN A 108 21.32 5.98 7.17
CA ASN A 108 22.48 5.96 8.07
C ASN A 108 22.07 5.81 9.55
N ILE A 109 21.07 6.59 9.98
CA ILE A 109 20.55 6.52 11.36
C ILE A 109 19.91 5.16 11.62
N ALA A 110 19.11 4.65 10.68
CA ALA A 110 18.42 3.37 10.81
C ALA A 110 19.41 2.20 10.88
N MET A 111 20.48 2.23 10.08
CA MET A 111 21.55 1.23 10.12
C MET A 111 22.35 1.29 11.43
N LEU A 112 22.55 2.47 11.99
CA LEU A 112 23.14 2.63 13.32
C LEU A 112 22.25 2.00 14.39
N ALA A 113 20.94 2.30 14.39
CA ALA A 113 19.97 1.73 15.31
C ALA A 113 19.89 0.20 15.18
N GLN A 114 19.83 -0.32 13.94
CA GLN A 114 19.81 -1.75 13.62
C GLN A 114 20.99 -2.48 14.26
N ARG A 115 22.21 -1.94 14.14
CA ARG A 115 23.42 -2.56 14.70
C ARG A 115 23.44 -2.57 16.22
N GLN A 116 22.97 -1.50 16.85
CA GLN A 116 22.97 -1.39 18.30
C GLN A 116 21.92 -2.31 18.95
N VAL A 117 20.72 -2.36 18.38
CA VAL A 117 19.60 -3.15 18.89
C VAL A 117 19.66 -4.61 18.39
N LYS A 118 20.52 -4.90 17.39
CA LYS A 118 20.72 -6.22 16.77
C LYS A 118 19.43 -6.78 16.14
N ILE A 119 18.75 -5.94 15.37
CA ILE A 119 17.51 -6.30 14.67
C ILE A 119 17.84 -7.22 13.49
N GLY A 120 17.07 -8.30 13.31
CA GLY A 120 17.20 -9.24 12.19
C GLY A 120 16.96 -8.57 10.83
N VAL A 121 17.76 -8.94 9.83
CA VAL A 121 17.68 -8.40 8.45
C VAL A 121 17.51 -9.51 7.42
N GLU A 122 17.08 -10.70 7.83
CA GLU A 122 16.93 -11.87 6.98
C GLU A 122 15.88 -11.63 5.89
N SER A 123 14.80 -10.93 6.22
CA SER A 123 13.79 -10.47 5.25
C SER A 123 13.58 -8.96 5.33
N LEU A 124 13.37 -8.34 4.17
CA LEU A 124 13.15 -6.91 4.00
C LEU A 124 11.85 -6.69 3.22
N HIS A 125 10.92 -5.95 3.78
CA HIS A 125 9.59 -5.73 3.24
C HIS A 125 9.53 -4.34 2.62
N LEU A 126 9.30 -4.26 1.32
CA LEU A 126 9.10 -2.99 0.61
C LEU A 126 7.62 -2.76 0.37
N ASP A 127 7.14 -1.61 0.80
CA ASP A 127 5.79 -1.12 0.49
C ASP A 127 5.79 0.40 0.29
N SER A 128 4.74 0.90 -0.36
CA SER A 128 4.50 2.33 -0.55
C SER A 128 3.16 2.75 0.05
N SER A 129 3.13 3.93 0.64
CA SER A 129 1.94 4.55 1.20
C SER A 129 1.72 5.94 0.61
N SER A 130 0.49 6.25 0.23
CA SER A 130 0.07 7.58 -0.20
C SER A 130 -0.44 8.39 0.98
N PHE A 131 0.00 9.65 1.10
CA PHE A 131 -0.49 10.59 2.10
C PHE A 131 -1.31 11.67 1.42
N SER A 132 -2.62 11.68 1.65
CA SER A 132 -3.52 12.71 1.14
C SER A 132 -3.45 13.99 1.98
N VAL A 133 -3.43 15.13 1.31
CA VAL A 133 -3.31 16.46 1.93
C VAL A 133 -4.29 17.46 1.33
N GLU A 134 -4.69 18.42 2.16
CA GLU A 134 -5.51 19.56 1.77
C GLU A 134 -4.62 20.81 1.68
N GLY A 135 -4.87 21.66 0.68
CA GLY A 135 -4.12 22.89 0.48
C GLY A 135 -3.90 23.21 -0.99
N LYS A 136 -3.47 24.45 -1.25
CA LYS A 136 -3.26 24.94 -2.61
C LYS A 136 -2.09 24.24 -3.30
N TYR A 137 -0.96 24.05 -2.62
CA TYR A 137 0.27 23.45 -3.19
C TYR A 137 0.55 23.93 -4.64
N GLU A 138 0.31 25.21 -4.91
CA GLU A 138 0.50 25.82 -6.22
C GLU A 138 2.00 26.02 -6.43
N ARG A 139 2.58 25.30 -7.40
CA ARG A 139 3.98 25.49 -7.83
C ARG A 139 4.07 26.37 -9.08
N GLU A 140 2.99 27.04 -9.46
CA GLU A 140 2.75 27.46 -10.84
C GLU A 140 3.74 28.47 -11.44
N ASN A 141 4.68 29.06 -10.70
CA ASN A 141 5.67 30.00 -11.29
C ASN A 141 7.03 30.08 -10.58
N SER A 142 7.43 29.09 -9.77
CA SER A 142 8.77 29.10 -9.17
C SER A 142 9.62 27.98 -9.74
N GLU A 143 10.44 28.28 -10.74
CA GLU A 143 11.56 27.42 -11.19
C GLU A 143 12.56 27.13 -10.05
N SER A 144 12.41 27.76 -8.88
CA SER A 144 13.37 27.79 -7.78
C SER A 144 13.11 26.84 -6.60
N ILE A 145 12.01 26.07 -6.56
CA ILE A 145 11.75 25.12 -5.46
C ILE A 145 11.86 23.69 -5.99
N GLU A 146 13.08 23.13 -5.90
CA GLU A 146 13.34 21.71 -6.09
C GLU A 146 12.67 20.89 -4.97
N GLY A 147 12.09 19.74 -5.31
CA GLY A 147 11.55 18.78 -4.33
C GLY A 147 10.24 18.11 -4.71
N VAL A 148 9.68 17.33 -3.77
CA VAL A 148 8.54 16.40 -3.94
C VAL A 148 7.25 17.10 -4.38
N ARG A 149 6.75 16.77 -5.57
CA ARG A 149 5.50 17.32 -6.13
C ARG A 149 4.29 16.74 -5.43
N ILE A 150 3.68 17.56 -4.59
CA ILE A 150 2.36 17.30 -4.00
C ILE A 150 1.30 17.51 -5.08
N THR A 151 0.75 16.43 -5.61
CA THR A 151 -0.13 16.43 -6.79
C THR A 151 -1.19 15.33 -6.71
N TYR A 152 -2.14 15.34 -7.63
CA TYR A 152 -3.14 14.28 -7.74
C TYR A 152 -2.51 12.99 -8.29
N GLY A 153 -2.98 11.85 -7.80
CA GLY A 153 -2.58 10.54 -8.30
C GLY A 153 -3.60 9.46 -7.94
N TYR A 154 -3.18 8.20 -8.05
CA TYR A 154 -4.02 7.08 -7.65
C TYR A 154 -4.18 7.07 -6.13
N SER A 155 -5.40 7.23 -5.63
CA SER A 155 -5.71 7.26 -4.20
C SER A 155 -6.13 5.87 -3.71
N LYS A 156 -5.31 5.25 -2.86
CA LYS A 156 -5.62 3.97 -2.20
C LYS A 156 -6.81 4.12 -1.23
N ASP A 157 -7.01 5.31 -0.67
CA ASP A 157 -8.10 5.65 0.27
C ASP A 157 -9.39 6.14 -0.43
N HIS A 158 -9.48 6.01 -1.75
CA HIS A 158 -10.64 6.43 -2.54
C HIS A 158 -10.97 7.93 -2.44
N ARG A 159 -9.94 8.78 -2.29
CA ARG A 159 -10.00 10.25 -2.30
C ARG A 159 -9.24 10.85 -3.50
N PRO A 160 -9.68 10.60 -4.75
CA PRO A 160 -9.04 11.14 -5.94
C PRO A 160 -9.15 12.67 -6.04
N ASP A 161 -10.00 13.28 -5.22
CA ASP A 161 -10.19 14.73 -5.08
C ASP A 161 -9.10 15.43 -4.25
N LEU A 162 -8.24 14.67 -3.55
CA LEU A 162 -7.14 15.21 -2.75
C LEU A 162 -5.80 15.10 -3.47
N LYS A 163 -4.94 16.08 -3.24
CA LYS A 163 -3.52 15.99 -3.61
C LYS A 163 -2.82 15.06 -2.64
N GLN A 164 -1.72 14.47 -3.06
CA GLN A 164 -0.97 13.52 -2.25
C GLN A 164 0.54 13.60 -2.52
N PHE A 165 1.29 12.95 -1.65
CA PHE A 165 2.67 12.53 -1.88
C PHE A 165 2.81 11.05 -1.51
N MET A 166 3.88 10.42 -1.99
CA MET A 166 4.15 9.00 -1.75
C MET A 166 5.30 8.84 -0.75
N MET A 167 5.24 7.80 0.08
CA MET A 167 6.32 7.38 0.95
C MET A 167 6.62 5.91 0.68
N ASP A 168 7.86 5.61 0.32
CA ASP A 168 8.35 4.24 0.18
C ASP A 168 9.22 3.89 1.37
N VAL A 169 9.01 2.70 1.93
CA VAL A 169 9.73 2.23 3.10
C VAL A 169 10.20 0.80 2.88
N ILE A 170 11.45 0.52 3.25
CA ILE A 170 11.93 -0.86 3.41
C ILE A 170 12.03 -1.13 4.91
N CYS A 171 11.23 -2.07 5.40
CA CYS A 171 11.24 -2.51 6.80
C CYS A 171 11.91 -3.87 6.95
N THR A 172 12.49 -4.12 8.11
CA THR A 172 12.91 -5.47 8.53
C THR A 172 11.68 -6.36 8.77
N GLY A 173 11.80 -7.66 8.51
CA GLY A 173 10.79 -8.64 8.94
C GLY A 173 10.80 -8.90 10.45
N ASP A 174 11.87 -8.50 11.14
CA ASP A 174 11.99 -8.54 12.59
C ASP A 174 11.52 -7.21 13.20
N GLY A 175 10.25 -7.18 13.65
CA GLY A 175 9.69 -6.04 14.37
C GLY A 175 9.34 -4.82 13.49
N ASP A 176 9.28 -4.99 12.17
CA ASP A 176 8.85 -3.98 11.19
C ASP A 176 9.65 -2.66 11.27
N ILE A 177 10.93 -2.74 11.65
CA ILE A 177 11.78 -1.56 11.81
C ILE A 177 12.19 -1.02 10.44
N PRO A 178 11.88 0.26 10.12
CA PRO A 178 12.28 0.88 8.86
C PRO A 178 13.80 1.02 8.76
N LEU A 179 14.38 0.56 7.65
CA LEU A 179 15.80 0.74 7.31
C LEU A 179 16.02 1.77 6.21
N PHE A 180 15.01 1.99 5.36
CA PHE A 180 15.07 2.92 4.25
C PHE A 180 13.76 3.70 4.18
N LEU A 181 13.85 4.98 3.84
CA LEU A 181 12.70 5.83 3.61
C LEU A 181 12.95 6.78 2.43
N ARG A 182 11.95 6.93 1.58
CA ARG A 182 11.94 7.90 0.49
C ARG A 182 10.58 8.57 0.40
N ILE A 183 10.59 9.89 0.20
CA ILE A 183 9.40 10.67 -0.13
C ILE A 183 9.42 10.96 -1.64
N ALA A 184 8.31 10.69 -2.32
CA ALA A 184 8.19 10.78 -3.77
C ALA A 184 6.91 11.52 -4.22
N ASP A 185 6.88 11.92 -5.49
CA ASP A 185 5.79 12.68 -6.10
C ASP A 185 4.46 11.92 -6.00
N GLY A 186 3.35 12.65 -5.82
CA GLY A 186 2.01 12.06 -5.58
C GLY A 186 1.44 11.21 -6.71
N ASN A 187 2.02 11.25 -7.91
CA ASN A 187 1.60 10.47 -9.07
C ASN A 187 2.62 9.41 -9.48
N GLU A 188 3.66 9.17 -8.68
CA GLU A 188 4.64 8.13 -8.94
C GLU A 188 4.04 6.73 -8.72
N ALA A 189 4.35 5.79 -9.62
CA ALA A 189 3.77 4.45 -9.61
C ALA A 189 4.78 3.40 -9.13
N ASP A 190 4.38 2.61 -8.13
CA ASP A 190 5.17 1.53 -7.51
C ASP A 190 5.89 0.63 -8.52
N LYS A 191 5.16 0.18 -9.54
CA LYS A 191 5.66 -0.70 -10.62
C LYS A 191 6.89 -0.13 -11.33
N ALA A 192 7.06 1.18 -11.40
CA ALA A 192 8.18 1.79 -12.09
C ALA A 192 9.44 1.85 -11.21
N VAL A 193 9.30 1.70 -9.89
CA VAL A 193 10.30 2.20 -8.94
C VAL A 193 10.82 1.15 -7.98
N PHE A 194 10.01 0.18 -7.57
CA PHE A 194 10.40 -0.80 -6.54
C PHE A 194 11.71 -1.54 -6.87
N ALA A 195 11.86 -2.04 -8.10
CA ALA A 195 13.08 -2.73 -8.51
C ALA A 195 14.32 -1.82 -8.50
N ARG A 196 14.14 -0.53 -8.77
CA ARG A 196 15.22 0.46 -8.65
C ARG A 196 15.58 0.69 -7.18
N LEU A 197 14.60 0.90 -6.31
CA LEU A 197 14.83 1.13 -4.88
C LEU A 197 15.54 -0.03 -4.20
N MET A 198 15.11 -1.27 -4.48
CA MET A 198 15.78 -2.46 -3.91
C MET A 198 17.24 -2.55 -4.35
N ARG A 199 17.54 -2.14 -5.58
CA ARG A 199 18.91 -2.09 -6.09
C ARG A 199 19.73 -0.98 -5.45
N GLU A 200 19.21 0.24 -5.44
CA GLU A 200 19.89 1.39 -4.82
C GLU A 200 20.20 1.09 -3.35
N PHE A 201 19.22 0.55 -2.61
CA PHE A 201 19.40 0.15 -1.24
C PHE A 201 20.47 -0.94 -1.07
N ARG A 202 20.51 -1.97 -1.94
CA ARG A 202 21.57 -3.00 -1.89
C ARG A 202 22.95 -2.47 -2.27
N GLU A 203 23.02 -1.58 -3.27
CA GLU A 203 24.28 -0.98 -3.72
C GLU A 203 24.91 -0.15 -2.61
N GLU A 204 24.09 0.54 -1.80
CA GLU A 204 24.55 1.24 -0.60
C GLU A 204 24.80 0.30 0.59
N TRP A 205 23.99 -0.75 0.73
CA TRP A 205 23.99 -1.65 1.89
C TRP A 205 23.92 -3.12 1.47
N ASP A 206 25.06 -3.79 1.48
CA ASP A 206 25.16 -5.21 1.14
C ASP A 206 24.68 -6.09 2.30
N LEU A 207 23.35 -6.24 2.41
CA LEU A 207 22.70 -7.14 3.35
C LEU A 207 22.33 -8.44 2.64
N ASP A 208 22.67 -9.58 3.25
CA ASP A 208 22.20 -10.88 2.77
C ASP A 208 20.74 -11.09 3.19
N SER A 209 19.83 -10.46 2.46
CA SER A 209 18.39 -10.43 2.76
C SER A 209 17.54 -11.02 1.64
N ILE A 210 16.30 -11.40 1.97
CA ILE A 210 15.25 -11.66 0.99
C ILE A 210 14.27 -10.49 0.94
N TYR A 211 14.04 -9.95 -0.25
CA TYR A 211 13.14 -8.81 -0.43
C TYR A 211 11.71 -9.29 -0.68
N VAL A 212 10.76 -8.83 0.13
CA VAL A 212 9.34 -9.15 0.04
C VAL A 212 8.61 -7.91 -0.44
N ALA A 213 7.84 -8.02 -1.52
CA ALA A 213 7.03 -6.92 -2.04
C ALA A 213 5.70 -7.42 -2.60
N ASP A 214 4.76 -6.50 -2.78
CA ASP A 214 3.48 -6.79 -3.38
C ASP A 214 3.59 -7.14 -4.88
N SER A 215 2.45 -7.39 -5.52
CA SER A 215 2.38 -7.77 -6.93
C SER A 215 2.83 -6.67 -7.91
N ALA A 216 3.01 -5.42 -7.46
CA ALA A 216 3.52 -4.33 -8.29
C ALA A 216 4.99 -4.56 -8.68
N LEU A 217 5.76 -5.26 -7.84
CA LEU A 217 7.12 -5.68 -8.20
C LEU A 217 7.11 -6.60 -9.43
N TYR A 218 6.08 -7.44 -9.60
CA TYR A 218 6.05 -8.49 -10.59
C TYR A 218 5.69 -7.99 -12.00
N SER A 219 6.70 -7.47 -12.71
CA SER A 219 6.64 -7.15 -14.14
C SER A 219 7.89 -7.65 -14.86
N ALA A 220 7.80 -7.96 -16.16
CA ALA A 220 8.94 -8.48 -16.92
C ALA A 220 10.19 -7.59 -16.80
N ASN A 221 10.01 -6.27 -16.92
CA ASN A 221 11.08 -5.28 -16.78
C ASN A 221 11.68 -5.26 -15.36
N ASN A 222 10.84 -5.31 -14.33
CA ASN A 222 11.32 -5.30 -12.95
C ASN A 222 12.08 -6.58 -12.61
N LEU A 223 11.57 -7.74 -13.01
CA LEU A 223 12.23 -9.03 -12.76
C LEU A 223 13.63 -9.05 -13.38
N GLN A 224 13.80 -8.54 -14.60
CA GLN A 224 15.12 -8.40 -15.23
C GLN A 224 16.05 -7.48 -14.43
N LYS A 225 15.51 -6.38 -13.89
CA LYS A 225 16.27 -5.45 -13.05
C LYS A 225 16.64 -6.05 -11.68
N MET A 226 15.89 -7.02 -11.16
CA MET A 226 16.20 -7.64 -9.87
C MET A 226 17.54 -8.38 -9.89
N GLY A 227 17.99 -8.88 -11.05
CA GLY A 227 19.30 -9.50 -11.21
C GLY A 227 19.55 -10.61 -10.18
N GLN A 228 20.57 -10.42 -9.33
CA GLN A 228 20.97 -11.39 -8.29
C GLN A 228 20.27 -11.18 -6.93
N LEU A 229 19.32 -10.26 -6.83
CA LEU A 229 18.54 -10.06 -5.60
C LEU A 229 17.70 -11.31 -5.31
N ARG A 230 17.62 -11.71 -4.03
CA ARG A 230 16.65 -12.71 -3.57
C ARG A 230 15.34 -12.01 -3.28
N TRP A 231 14.23 -12.50 -3.83
CA TRP A 231 12.94 -11.83 -3.67
C TRP A 231 11.76 -12.80 -3.58
N ILE A 232 10.68 -12.32 -2.97
CA ILE A 232 9.36 -12.94 -2.91
C ILE A 232 8.33 -11.87 -3.29
N THR A 233 7.47 -12.17 -4.26
CA THR A 233 6.36 -11.30 -4.63
C THR A 233 5.15 -12.11 -5.08
N LEU A 234 3.98 -11.49 -5.02
CA LEU A 234 2.74 -12.08 -5.51
C LEU A 234 2.68 -12.03 -7.04
N VAL A 235 2.44 -13.18 -7.65
CA VAL A 235 2.23 -13.27 -9.10
C VAL A 235 0.80 -12.81 -9.44
N PRO A 236 0.60 -11.78 -10.29
CA PRO A 236 -0.73 -11.29 -10.63
C PRO A 236 -1.58 -12.34 -11.36
N ALA A 237 -2.81 -12.57 -10.87
CA ALA A 237 -3.79 -13.46 -11.52
C ALA A 237 -4.26 -12.98 -12.91
N SER A 238 -3.92 -11.75 -13.29
CA SER A 238 -4.19 -11.22 -14.64
C SER A 238 -3.29 -11.87 -15.72
N ILE A 239 -2.17 -12.48 -15.34
CA ILE A 239 -1.25 -13.13 -16.28
C ILE A 239 -1.87 -14.42 -16.83
N LYS A 240 -1.89 -14.55 -18.16
CA LYS A 240 -2.51 -15.69 -18.85
C LYS A 240 -1.94 -17.04 -18.38
N ALA A 241 -0.62 -17.13 -18.23
CA ALA A 241 0.05 -18.34 -17.76
C ALA A 241 -0.39 -18.75 -16.34
N VAL A 242 -0.68 -17.78 -15.46
CA VAL A 242 -1.19 -18.06 -14.11
C VAL A 242 -2.59 -18.67 -14.17
N LYS A 243 -3.48 -18.14 -15.03
CA LYS A 243 -4.83 -18.69 -15.20
C LYS A 243 -4.78 -20.14 -15.69
N ILE A 244 -3.98 -20.39 -16.74
CA ILE A 244 -3.78 -21.73 -17.28
C ILE A 244 -3.24 -22.67 -16.19
N LEU A 245 -2.22 -22.23 -15.45
CA LEU A 245 -1.64 -23.03 -14.38
C LEU A 245 -2.69 -23.42 -13.34
N VAL A 246 -3.40 -22.44 -12.77
CA VAL A 246 -4.39 -22.69 -11.70
C VAL A 246 -5.53 -23.59 -12.19
N GLU A 247 -5.95 -23.47 -13.46
CA GLU A 247 -6.98 -24.34 -14.05
C GLU A 247 -6.46 -25.77 -14.35
N SER A 248 -5.15 -25.94 -14.52
CA SER A 248 -4.53 -27.22 -14.88
C SER A 248 -4.04 -28.05 -13.70
N LEU A 249 -3.88 -27.45 -12.52
CA LEU A 249 -3.36 -28.14 -11.34
C LEU A 249 -4.43 -29.07 -10.74
N GLY A 250 -4.14 -30.37 -10.70
CA GLY A 250 -4.94 -31.37 -9.99
C GLY A 250 -4.64 -31.39 -8.49
N GLU A 251 -5.55 -31.96 -7.68
CA GLU A 251 -5.36 -32.04 -6.22
C GLU A 251 -4.11 -32.84 -5.83
N GLU A 252 -3.68 -33.78 -6.67
CA GLU A 252 -2.48 -34.60 -6.51
C GLU A 252 -1.16 -33.82 -6.61
N THR A 253 -1.20 -32.60 -7.16
CA THR A 253 -0.01 -31.74 -7.30
C THR A 253 0.33 -30.97 -6.02
N PHE A 254 -0.59 -30.95 -5.05
CA PHE A 254 -0.46 -30.19 -3.82
C PHE A 254 0.09 -31.06 -2.69
N GLU A 255 1.17 -30.59 -2.08
CA GLU A 255 1.77 -31.17 -0.89
C GLU A 255 1.31 -30.40 0.35
N ALA A 256 1.21 -31.09 1.48
CA ALA A 256 0.90 -30.44 2.75
C ALA A 256 2.03 -29.48 3.16
N SER A 257 1.66 -28.28 3.60
CA SER A 257 2.62 -27.33 4.20
C SER A 257 2.92 -27.71 5.65
N GLU A 258 4.04 -27.22 6.19
CA GLU A 258 4.31 -27.23 7.63
C GLU A 258 3.26 -26.41 8.41
N VAL A 259 2.62 -25.44 7.74
CA VAL A 259 1.51 -24.66 8.31
C VAL A 259 0.20 -25.39 8.07
N SER A 260 -0.45 -25.80 9.17
CA SER A 260 -1.75 -26.49 9.14
C SER A 260 -2.81 -25.70 8.36
N GLY A 261 -3.61 -26.41 7.55
CA GLY A 261 -4.65 -25.82 6.70
C GLY A 261 -4.13 -25.19 5.41
N TYR A 262 -2.85 -25.37 5.08
CA TYR A 262 -2.25 -24.93 3.82
C TYR A 262 -1.66 -26.09 3.03
N ARG A 263 -1.82 -26.02 1.71
CA ARG A 263 -1.16 -26.92 0.76
C ARG A 263 -0.46 -26.11 -0.32
N ILE A 264 0.64 -26.65 -0.86
CA ILE A 264 1.51 -25.95 -1.79
C ILE A 264 1.76 -26.84 -3.00
N ALA A 265 1.57 -26.28 -4.19
CA ALA A 265 2.10 -26.82 -5.44
C ALA A 265 3.20 -25.90 -5.97
N SER A 266 4.28 -26.46 -6.51
CA SER A 266 5.38 -25.68 -7.07
C SER A 266 5.56 -25.95 -8.55
N CYS A 267 5.89 -24.91 -9.32
CA CYS A 267 6.28 -25.05 -10.72
C CYS A 267 7.36 -24.03 -11.09
N CYS A 268 8.07 -24.31 -12.18
CA CYS A 268 9.02 -23.36 -12.75
C CYS A 268 8.32 -22.40 -13.71
N SER A 269 8.88 -21.20 -13.87
CA SER A 269 8.40 -20.19 -14.82
C SER A 269 9.58 -19.37 -15.33
N ASP A 270 9.46 -18.89 -16.56
CA ASP A 270 10.45 -18.05 -17.26
C ASP A 270 9.87 -16.68 -17.64
N TYR A 271 8.80 -16.27 -16.96
CA TYR A 271 8.13 -15.00 -17.25
C TYR A 271 9.11 -13.82 -17.14
N GLY A 272 9.14 -12.97 -18.18
CA GLY A 272 10.09 -11.87 -18.27
C GLY A 272 11.52 -12.29 -18.62
N GLY A 273 11.76 -13.55 -19.01
CA GLY A 273 13.09 -14.07 -19.32
C GLY A 273 13.93 -14.33 -18.07
N VAL A 274 13.31 -14.45 -16.91
CA VAL A 274 13.97 -14.73 -15.63
C VAL A 274 13.47 -16.07 -15.12
N HIS A 275 14.40 -17.01 -14.89
CA HIS A 275 14.10 -18.29 -14.28
C HIS A 275 13.67 -18.09 -12.84
N GLN A 276 12.50 -18.60 -12.48
CA GLN A 276 11.88 -18.37 -11.18
C GLN A 276 10.99 -19.55 -10.79
N ARG A 277 10.75 -19.69 -9.48
CA ARG A 277 9.87 -20.69 -8.91
C ARG A 277 8.55 -20.05 -8.52
N TRP A 278 7.45 -20.54 -9.08
CA TRP A 278 6.11 -20.19 -8.63
C TRP A 278 5.64 -21.18 -7.56
N LEU A 279 4.92 -20.65 -6.58
CA LEU A 279 4.25 -21.41 -5.53
C LEU A 279 2.77 -21.08 -5.60
N VAL A 280 1.94 -22.10 -5.79
CA VAL A 280 0.48 -22.00 -5.69
C VAL A 280 0.10 -22.48 -4.31
N ILE A 281 -0.45 -21.56 -3.51
CA ILE A 281 -0.80 -21.82 -2.12
C ILE A 281 -2.31 -21.93 -2.01
N GLU A 282 -2.78 -23.12 -1.63
CA GLU A 282 -4.17 -23.33 -1.26
C GLU A 282 -4.33 -23.18 0.26
N SER A 283 -5.36 -22.43 0.67
CA SER A 283 -5.72 -22.25 2.08
C SER A 283 -7.12 -22.79 2.29
N GLU A 284 -7.24 -23.76 3.20
CA GLU A 284 -8.52 -24.41 3.53
C GLU A 284 -9.56 -23.39 3.99
N SER A 285 -9.17 -22.47 4.88
CA SER A 285 -10.06 -21.42 5.40
C SER A 285 -10.53 -20.45 4.29
N ARG A 286 -9.64 -20.08 3.36
CA ARG A 286 -10.02 -19.24 2.21
C ARG A 286 -10.92 -20.00 1.24
N ARG A 287 -10.66 -21.28 0.98
CA ARG A 287 -11.51 -22.15 0.14
C ARG A 287 -12.91 -22.25 0.71
N ALA A 288 -13.05 -22.54 2.00
CA ALA A 288 -14.35 -22.60 2.68
C ALA A 288 -15.13 -21.27 2.57
N ARG A 289 -14.46 -20.15 2.85
CA ARG A 289 -15.08 -18.81 2.73
C ARG A 289 -15.50 -18.49 1.29
N GLN A 290 -14.70 -18.85 0.30
CA GLN A 290 -15.02 -18.62 -1.12
C GLN A 290 -16.20 -19.46 -1.59
N LEU A 291 -16.31 -20.71 -1.15
CA LEU A 291 -17.45 -21.58 -1.44
C LEU A 291 -18.76 -20.99 -0.86
N GLU A 292 -18.74 -20.55 0.41
CA GLU A 292 -19.92 -19.91 1.02
C GLU A 292 -20.34 -18.63 0.26
N GLN A 293 -19.36 -17.82 -0.17
CA GLN A 293 -19.64 -16.63 -0.99
C GLN A 293 -20.19 -16.99 -2.37
N LEU A 294 -19.72 -18.09 -2.97
CA LEU A 294 -20.22 -18.58 -4.24
C LEU A 294 -21.68 -19.02 -4.11
N ASP A 295 -22.03 -19.79 -3.07
CA ASP A 295 -23.40 -20.22 -2.80
C ASP A 295 -24.33 -19.01 -2.64
N LYS A 296 -23.94 -18.02 -1.84
CA LYS A 296 -24.69 -16.76 -1.70
C LYS A 296 -24.91 -16.04 -3.03
N ARG A 297 -23.90 -16.04 -3.92
CA ARG A 297 -24.03 -15.45 -5.27
C ARG A 297 -24.97 -16.26 -6.17
N ILE A 298 -24.89 -17.59 -6.13
CA ILE A 298 -25.77 -18.50 -6.90
C ILE A 298 -27.22 -18.27 -6.48
N GLN A 299 -27.50 -18.24 -5.17
CA GLN A 299 -28.84 -18.00 -4.63
C GLN A 299 -29.38 -16.62 -5.00
N LYS A 300 -28.57 -15.56 -4.86
CA LYS A 300 -28.98 -14.22 -5.29
C LYS A 300 -29.31 -14.17 -6.79
N LYS A 301 -28.54 -14.88 -7.61
CA LYS A 301 -28.80 -14.97 -9.06
C LYS A 301 -30.04 -15.82 -9.38
N LEU A 302 -30.37 -16.83 -8.57
CA LEU A 302 -31.58 -17.63 -8.71
C LEU A 302 -32.83 -16.75 -8.50
N ILE A 303 -32.86 -15.96 -7.42
CA ILE A 303 -33.99 -15.05 -7.13
C ILE A 303 -34.19 -14.06 -8.28
N LEU A 304 -33.10 -13.50 -8.84
CA LEU A 304 -33.18 -12.61 -10.00
C LEU A 304 -33.67 -13.33 -11.27
N ALA A 305 -33.18 -14.56 -11.51
CA ALA A 305 -33.61 -15.38 -12.64
C ALA A 305 -35.10 -15.72 -12.56
N GLN A 306 -35.58 -16.17 -11.39
CA GLN A 306 -37.00 -16.42 -11.11
C GLN A 306 -37.84 -15.15 -11.32
N GLY A 307 -37.38 -14.00 -10.85
CA GLY A 307 -38.06 -12.72 -11.07
C GLY A 307 -38.19 -12.36 -12.56
N LYS A 308 -37.17 -12.64 -13.38
CA LYS A 308 -37.23 -12.44 -14.84
C LYS A 308 -38.14 -13.48 -15.50
N LEU A 309 -38.04 -14.75 -15.13
CA LEU A 309 -38.88 -15.84 -15.65
C LEU A 309 -40.36 -15.57 -15.38
N ASN A 310 -40.71 -15.16 -14.15
CA ASN A 310 -42.08 -14.80 -13.78
C ASN A 310 -42.65 -13.63 -14.59
N ARG A 311 -41.80 -12.73 -15.11
CA ARG A 311 -42.25 -11.66 -16.02
C ARG A 311 -42.47 -12.22 -17.42
N LEU A 312 -41.57 -13.08 -17.90
CA LEU A 312 -41.68 -13.73 -19.20
C LEU A 312 -42.94 -14.62 -19.29
N MET A 313 -43.24 -15.38 -18.23
CA MET A 313 -44.44 -16.21 -18.15
C MET A 313 -45.76 -15.43 -18.20
N LYS A 314 -45.74 -14.12 -17.93
CA LYS A 314 -46.92 -13.24 -18.00
C LYS A 314 -47.06 -12.54 -19.35
N GLN A 315 -46.12 -12.76 -20.27
CA GLN A 315 -46.13 -12.16 -21.59
C GLN A 315 -46.87 -13.09 -22.56
N ASP A 316 -47.80 -12.52 -23.33
CA ASP A 316 -48.43 -13.24 -24.42
C ASP A 316 -47.50 -13.30 -25.64
N PHE A 317 -47.46 -14.46 -26.28
CA PHE A 317 -46.70 -14.70 -27.50
C PHE A 317 -47.65 -15.09 -28.64
N ALA A 318 -47.30 -14.73 -29.87
CA ALA A 318 -48.15 -15.02 -31.03
C ALA A 318 -48.24 -16.52 -31.34
N CYS A 319 -47.21 -17.29 -30.97
CA CYS A 319 -47.19 -18.74 -31.06
C CYS A 319 -46.23 -19.37 -30.03
N ALA A 320 -46.32 -20.69 -29.85
CA ALA A 320 -45.46 -21.44 -28.95
C ALA A 320 -43.97 -21.29 -29.28
N MET A 321 -43.61 -21.27 -30.57
CA MET A 321 -42.22 -21.10 -31.01
C MET A 321 -41.61 -19.78 -30.51
N ASP A 322 -42.37 -18.69 -30.53
CA ASP A 322 -41.90 -17.38 -30.04
C ASP A 322 -41.66 -17.41 -28.53
N ALA A 323 -42.49 -18.13 -27.77
CA ALA A 323 -42.32 -18.32 -26.34
C ALA A 323 -41.07 -19.15 -26.02
N GLU A 324 -40.81 -20.23 -26.76
CA GLU A 324 -39.60 -21.06 -26.62
C GLU A 324 -38.34 -20.26 -26.89
N ILE A 325 -38.30 -19.51 -27.99
CA ILE A 325 -37.14 -18.68 -28.36
C ILE A 325 -36.87 -17.65 -27.26
N ALA A 326 -37.92 -17.00 -26.74
CA ALA A 326 -37.78 -16.03 -25.67
C ALA A 326 -37.27 -16.65 -24.36
N ALA A 327 -37.77 -17.85 -24.00
CA ALA A 327 -37.32 -18.59 -22.82
C ALA A 327 -35.87 -19.06 -22.94
N GLN A 328 -35.48 -19.60 -24.09
CA GLN A 328 -34.10 -20.02 -24.35
C GLN A 328 -33.14 -18.83 -24.32
N LYS A 329 -33.50 -17.71 -24.96
CA LYS A 329 -32.71 -16.48 -24.92
C LYS A 329 -32.53 -15.97 -23.50
N LEU A 330 -33.59 -16.02 -22.68
CA LEU A 330 -33.51 -15.64 -21.28
C LEU A 330 -32.60 -16.57 -20.48
N SER A 331 -32.67 -17.88 -20.72
CA SER A 331 -31.79 -18.87 -20.06
C SER A 331 -30.31 -18.66 -20.42
N GLN A 332 -30.00 -18.24 -21.64
CA GLN A 332 -28.62 -17.96 -22.08
C GLN A 332 -27.99 -16.75 -21.36
N GLU A 333 -28.79 -15.85 -20.79
CA GLU A 333 -28.27 -14.74 -19.98
C GLU A 333 -27.75 -15.19 -18.60
N TRP A 334 -28.08 -16.42 -18.17
CA TRP A 334 -27.78 -16.89 -16.83
C TRP A 334 -26.48 -17.69 -16.79
N LYS A 335 -25.57 -17.26 -15.93
CA LYS A 335 -24.27 -17.93 -15.75
C LYS A 335 -24.33 -19.21 -14.91
N TYR A 336 -25.25 -19.28 -13.94
CA TYR A 336 -25.29 -20.34 -12.92
C TYR A 336 -26.54 -21.22 -13.00
N HIS A 337 -27.52 -20.84 -13.82
CA HIS A 337 -28.84 -21.45 -13.85
C HIS A 337 -29.22 -21.70 -15.29
N CYS A 338 -29.99 -22.74 -15.55
CA CYS A 338 -30.62 -23.00 -16.83
C CYS A 338 -32.11 -23.32 -16.60
N LEU A 339 -32.90 -23.18 -17.65
CA LEU A 339 -34.26 -23.70 -17.66
C LEU A 339 -34.23 -25.19 -17.93
N GLU A 340 -34.96 -25.95 -17.13
CA GLU A 340 -35.22 -27.37 -17.33
C GLU A 340 -36.72 -27.55 -17.52
N SER A 341 -37.11 -28.39 -18.49
CA SER A 341 -38.51 -28.76 -18.77
C SER A 341 -39.45 -27.57 -19.01
N LEU A 342 -39.31 -26.93 -20.17
CA LEU A 342 -40.21 -25.86 -20.62
C LEU A 342 -41.58 -26.41 -21.02
N GLU A 343 -42.64 -25.92 -20.38
CA GLU A 343 -44.03 -26.16 -20.77
C GLU A 343 -44.67 -24.85 -21.24
N ILE A 344 -45.41 -24.91 -22.35
CA ILE A 344 -46.04 -23.74 -22.96
C ILE A 344 -47.55 -23.90 -22.83
N GLU A 345 -48.14 -23.02 -22.04
CA GLU A 345 -49.59 -22.97 -21.87
C GLU A 345 -50.21 -22.15 -23.01
N THR A 346 -51.12 -22.77 -23.77
CA THR A 346 -51.83 -22.09 -24.86
C THR A 346 -53.11 -21.44 -24.33
N ASN A 347 -53.11 -20.12 -24.20
CA ASN A 347 -54.29 -19.35 -23.81
C ASN A 347 -55.06 -18.86 -25.05
N LEU A 348 -56.23 -19.44 -25.32
CA LEU A 348 -57.11 -19.01 -26.41
C LEU A 348 -57.87 -17.74 -25.99
N HIS A 349 -57.37 -16.57 -26.37
CA HIS A 349 -57.97 -15.27 -26.02
C HIS A 349 -59.32 -14.96 -26.69
N TYR A 350 -59.79 -15.78 -27.63
CA TYR A 350 -61.07 -15.57 -28.33
C TYR A 350 -61.85 -16.88 -28.51
N SER A 351 -63.12 -16.89 -28.08
CA SER A 351 -64.09 -18.00 -28.27
C SER A 351 -64.73 -18.03 -29.66
N GLN A 352 -64.36 -17.13 -30.57
CA GLN A 352 -64.78 -17.13 -31.98
C GLN A 352 -63.63 -16.72 -32.91
N ALA A 353 -63.60 -17.31 -34.10
CA ALA A 353 -62.62 -17.00 -35.14
C ALA A 353 -62.68 -15.50 -35.53
N GLY A 354 -61.63 -14.75 -35.22
CA GLY A 354 -61.47 -13.37 -35.67
C GLY A 354 -61.31 -13.30 -37.20
N ARG A 355 -62.03 -12.37 -37.85
CA ARG A 355 -61.86 -12.08 -39.29
C ARG A 355 -60.44 -11.58 -39.55
N PRO A 356 -59.73 -12.08 -40.59
CA PRO A 356 -58.38 -11.62 -40.89
C PRO A 356 -58.38 -10.15 -41.31
N SER A 357 -57.39 -9.40 -40.80
CA SER A 357 -57.12 -8.01 -41.17
C SER A 357 -56.75 -7.93 -42.66
N LYS A 358 -57.51 -7.14 -43.43
CA LYS A 358 -57.17 -6.74 -44.80
C LYS A 358 -56.25 -5.51 -44.80
N LYS A 359 -55.02 -5.62 -44.29
CA LYS A 359 -53.96 -4.67 -44.65
C LYS A 359 -52.60 -5.38 -44.71
N PRO A 360 -51.81 -5.19 -45.78
CA PRO A 360 -50.45 -5.70 -45.86
C PRO A 360 -49.55 -4.94 -44.89
N ALA A 361 -48.59 -5.65 -44.30
CA ALA A 361 -47.59 -5.11 -43.40
C ALA A 361 -46.66 -4.12 -44.13
N THR A 362 -46.32 -3.03 -43.45
CA THR A 362 -45.15 -2.17 -43.72
C THR A 362 -44.33 -2.08 -42.46
#